data_AF-A0A9D7YMR0-F1
#
_entry.id   AF-A0A9D7YMR0-F1
#
_cell.length_a   1.000
_cell.length_b   1.000
_cell.length_c   1.000
_cell.angle_alpha   90.00
_cell.angle_beta   90.00
_cell.angle_gamma   90.00
#
_symmetry.space_group_name_H-M   'P 1'
#
loop_
_entity.id
_entity.type
_entity.pdbx_description
1 polymer ?
#
loop_
_entity_poly.entity_id
_entity_poly.type
_entity_poly.pdbx_seq_one_letter_code
_entity_poly.pdbx_strand_id
1 'polypeptide(L)'
;MCRIWDRKPVSNKNFQIGLTTIQDLPKIDLHRHLEGSLRLQTLYEIALEYNLGLPVKNLDQLRPYVQVTDDPAHHEAFLRKFEVLRHFYRSPETIYRLAYEAVADAAADNIKYLELRFSPQALSRVRGFSLGDVTDWVTTAVQQASHDYDIDVGLIITLVRHDPISQAREVADVAFDRFGKGIVGLDLAGNEVKFPSTPFTPLFKEAKEVGMGITIHAGEWASAYGVREAIEELYADRIGHGIRAIENSRILRLVRERQVALEVCLTSNLQTGVVHSLAHHPLSDMLDLGIKATLNTDDPAVSNVTLTDEYEIALQTLQVSYPLLRQMVLNAAQAAFLPEEERGTLIARFEQWLPPAFSDNGHTPFP
;
A
#
# COMPACT_ATOMS: atom_id res chain seq x y z
N MET A 1 19.57 20.00 -0.83
CA MET A 1 19.10 18.74 -0.22
C MET A 1 17.82 19.05 0.54
N CYS A 2 16.67 18.84 -0.10
CA CYS A 2 15.38 18.92 0.57
C CYS A 2 15.35 17.78 1.59
N ARG A 3 15.06 18.06 2.87
CA ARG A 3 14.94 17.01 3.88
C ARG A 3 13.72 16.17 3.50
N ILE A 4 13.98 14.98 2.96
CA ILE A 4 12.99 13.94 2.75
C ILE A 4 12.50 13.58 4.17
N TRP A 5 11.29 14.04 4.48
CA TRP A 5 10.53 13.77 5.70
C TRP A 5 11.09 14.36 7.00
N ASP A 6 10.32 15.27 7.61
CA ASP A 6 10.54 15.71 8.99
C ASP A 6 10.00 14.64 9.96
N ARG A 7 10.71 13.50 9.99
CA ARG A 7 10.36 12.29 10.74
C ARG A 7 11.30 12.05 11.91
N LYS A 8 10.75 11.63 13.04
CA LYS A 8 11.52 10.99 14.12
C LYS A 8 11.63 9.50 13.78
N PRO A 9 12.85 8.94 13.59
CA PRO A 9 13.02 7.53 13.25
C PRO A 9 12.45 6.62 14.35
N VAL A 10 11.85 5.49 13.95
CA VAL A 10 11.23 4.52 14.87
C VAL A 10 12.25 3.50 15.40
N SER A 11 13.44 3.38 14.78
CA SER A 11 14.50 2.47 15.21
C SER A 11 15.93 3.02 14.99
N ASN A 12 16.91 2.37 15.64
CA ASN A 12 18.35 2.66 15.51
C ASN A 12 18.88 2.11 14.17
N LYS A 13 19.18 3.01 13.23
CA LYS A 13 19.44 2.81 11.79
C LYS A 13 20.63 1.91 11.33
N ASN A 14 21.11 0.96 12.13
CA ASN A 14 22.37 0.25 11.82
C ASN A 14 22.23 -1.28 11.70
N PHE A 15 21.06 -1.81 11.35
CA PHE A 15 20.96 -3.24 10.99
C PHE A 15 21.46 -3.45 9.56
N GLN A 16 22.38 -4.40 9.39
CA GLN A 16 23.05 -4.67 8.12
C GLN A 16 22.86 -6.13 7.72
N ILE A 17 22.68 -6.36 6.43
CA ILE A 17 22.66 -7.67 5.80
C ILE A 17 23.94 -7.80 4.99
N GLY A 18 24.96 -8.40 5.61
CA GLY A 18 26.32 -8.34 5.10
C GLY A 18 26.86 -6.93 5.12
N LEU A 19 27.15 -6.37 3.94
CA LEU A 19 27.65 -4.99 3.81
C LEU A 19 26.55 -3.97 3.47
N THR A 20 25.31 -4.42 3.26
CA THR A 20 24.20 -3.58 2.80
C THR A 20 23.33 -3.17 3.99
N THR A 21 22.99 -1.87 4.10
CA THR A 21 21.99 -1.42 5.06
C THR A 21 20.57 -1.79 4.58
N ILE A 22 19.61 -1.94 5.50
CA ILE A 22 18.20 -2.18 5.10
C ILE A 22 17.67 -1.04 4.22
N GLN A 23 18.11 0.20 4.46
CA GLN A 23 17.73 1.34 3.64
C GLN A 23 18.16 1.18 2.18
N ASP A 24 19.34 0.63 1.94
CA ASP A 24 19.88 0.43 0.59
C ASP A 24 19.37 -0.85 -0.12
N LEU A 25 18.58 -1.70 0.55
CA LEU A 25 17.95 -2.84 -0.11
C LEU A 25 16.94 -2.35 -1.16
N PRO A 26 16.90 -2.92 -2.37
CA PRO A 26 15.84 -2.65 -3.33
C PRO A 26 14.53 -3.21 -2.80
N LYS A 27 13.45 -2.44 -2.90
CA LYS A 27 12.14 -2.81 -2.32
C LYS A 27 11.02 -2.72 -3.35
N ILE A 28 9.95 -3.45 -3.08
CA ILE A 28 8.68 -3.40 -3.81
C ILE A 28 7.59 -3.09 -2.82
N ASP A 29 6.75 -2.09 -3.12
CA ASP A 29 5.58 -1.75 -2.31
C ASP A 29 4.32 -1.88 -3.18
N LEU A 30 3.49 -2.88 -2.89
CA LEU A 30 2.27 -3.17 -3.67
C LEU A 30 1.00 -2.62 -3.02
N HIS A 31 1.11 -2.16 -1.78
CA HIS A 31 -0.01 -1.70 -0.98
C HIS A 31 0.35 -0.38 -0.32
N ARG A 32 0.22 0.67 -1.12
CA ARG A 32 0.43 2.04 -0.68
C ARG A 32 -0.66 2.96 -1.23
N HIS A 33 -1.35 3.68 -0.36
CA HIS A 33 -2.37 4.66 -0.75
C HIS A 33 -1.75 6.03 -0.98
N LEU A 34 -2.19 6.72 -2.03
CA LEU A 34 -1.83 8.11 -2.28
C LEU A 34 -2.36 9.01 -1.14
N GLU A 35 -3.61 8.79 -0.74
CA GLU A 35 -4.27 9.52 0.35
C GLU A 35 -3.50 9.42 1.67
N GLY A 36 -2.84 8.28 1.90
CA GLY A 36 -2.00 8.03 3.06
C GLY A 36 -0.53 8.42 2.91
N SER A 37 -0.14 9.05 1.80
CA SER A 37 1.27 9.36 1.45
C SER A 37 1.58 10.87 1.41
N LEU A 38 0.72 11.72 1.98
CA LEU A 38 0.83 13.17 1.86
C LEU A 38 1.82 13.77 2.88
N ARG A 39 2.86 14.46 2.40
CA ARG A 39 3.87 15.10 3.27
C ARG A 39 3.23 16.13 4.19
N LEU A 40 3.55 16.06 5.49
CA LEU A 40 3.03 16.98 6.51
C LEU A 40 3.31 18.46 6.17
N GLN A 41 4.51 18.75 5.64
CA GLN A 41 4.91 20.09 5.22
C GLN A 41 4.04 20.60 4.05
N THR A 42 3.80 19.77 3.04
CA THR A 42 2.94 20.11 1.90
C THR A 42 1.50 20.34 2.34
N LEU A 43 0.98 19.49 3.24
CA LEU A 43 -0.35 19.70 3.83
C LEU A 43 -0.42 21.06 4.53
N TYR A 44 0.57 21.40 5.35
CA TYR A 44 0.58 22.70 6.04
C TYR A 44 0.60 23.89 5.07
N GLU A 45 1.37 23.82 3.99
CA GLU A 45 1.39 24.86 2.95
C GLU A 45 0.02 25.01 2.28
N ILE A 46 -0.60 23.91 1.87
CA ILE A 46 -1.95 23.91 1.29
C ILE A 46 -2.98 24.45 2.30
N ALA A 47 -2.82 24.12 3.58
CA ALA A 47 -3.72 24.59 4.64
C ALA A 47 -3.74 26.12 4.74
N LEU A 48 -2.55 26.74 4.63
CA LEU A 48 -2.39 28.19 4.63
C LEU A 48 -2.87 28.82 3.32
N GLU A 49 -2.49 28.26 2.18
CA GLU A 49 -2.84 28.79 0.85
C GLU A 49 -4.35 28.83 0.64
N TYR A 50 -5.06 27.76 0.99
CA TYR A 50 -6.50 27.61 0.77
C TYR A 50 -7.35 27.94 2.01
N ASN A 51 -6.73 28.47 3.07
CA ASN A 51 -7.38 28.83 4.33
C ASN A 51 -8.38 27.76 4.82
N LEU A 52 -7.91 26.53 5.06
CA LEU A 52 -8.77 25.39 5.40
C LEU A 52 -9.48 25.50 6.76
N GLY A 53 -9.26 26.58 7.51
CA GLY A 53 -9.89 26.79 8.83
C GLY A 53 -9.39 25.82 9.91
N LEU A 54 -8.31 25.09 9.67
CA LEU A 54 -7.69 24.23 10.68
C LEU A 54 -7.03 25.12 11.76
N PRO A 55 -7.26 24.86 13.06
CA PRO A 55 -6.73 25.67 14.15
C PRO A 55 -5.24 25.37 14.41
N VAL A 56 -4.41 25.45 13.38
CA VAL A 56 -3.01 25.02 13.39
C VAL A 56 -2.08 26.17 13.02
N LYS A 57 -1.02 26.37 13.80
CA LYS A 57 -0.02 27.43 13.59
C LYS A 57 1.33 26.89 13.11
N ASN A 58 1.56 25.59 13.22
CA ASN A 58 2.79 24.90 12.83
C ASN A 58 2.52 23.41 12.54
N LEU A 59 3.55 22.69 12.10
CA LEU A 59 3.46 21.26 11.76
C LEU A 59 3.05 20.39 12.96
N ASP A 60 3.56 20.66 14.15
CA ASP A 60 3.25 19.88 15.35
C ASP A 60 1.77 19.95 15.72
N GLN A 61 1.11 21.09 15.46
CA GLN A 61 -0.32 21.23 15.65
C GLN A 61 -1.15 20.58 14.54
N LEU A 62 -0.62 20.48 13.31
CA LEU A 62 -1.28 19.77 12.22
C LEU A 62 -1.20 18.24 12.38
N ARG A 63 -0.07 17.75 12.89
CA ARG A 63 0.27 16.32 12.96
C ARG A 63 -0.85 15.43 13.52
N PRO A 64 -1.49 15.73 14.67
CA PRO A 64 -2.52 14.86 15.25
C PRO A 64 -3.79 14.76 14.41
N TYR A 65 -4.00 15.65 13.44
CA TYR A 65 -5.16 15.58 12.54
C TYR A 65 -4.95 14.65 11.35
N VAL A 66 -3.70 14.39 10.97
CA VAL A 66 -3.34 13.73 9.70
C VAL A 66 -2.42 12.52 9.87
N GLN A 67 -1.83 12.33 11.05
CA GLN A 67 -1.01 11.16 11.40
C GLN A 67 -1.56 10.46 12.65
N VAL A 68 -1.30 9.17 12.76
CA VAL A 68 -1.46 8.42 14.01
C VAL A 68 -0.40 8.90 14.99
N THR A 69 -0.85 9.30 16.17
CA THR A 69 0.01 9.79 17.27
C THR A 69 -0.30 8.98 18.52
N ASP A 70 -0.98 9.56 19.50
CA ASP A 70 -1.44 8.89 20.71
C ASP A 70 -2.89 8.39 20.57
N ASP A 71 -3.32 8.16 19.32
CA ASP A 71 -4.66 7.69 18.99
C ASP A 71 -4.88 6.25 19.50
N PRO A 72 -6.12 5.88 19.90
CA PRO A 72 -6.42 4.50 20.23
C PRO A 72 -6.25 3.62 19.00
N ALA A 73 -5.60 2.45 19.18
CA ALA A 73 -5.41 1.46 18.13
C ALA A 73 -6.77 0.87 17.69
N HIS A 74 -7.38 1.49 16.67
CA HIS A 74 -8.72 1.16 16.21
C HIS A 74 -8.97 1.71 14.80
N HIS A 75 -9.52 0.89 13.92
CA HIS A 75 -9.79 1.23 12.52
C HIS A 75 -10.59 2.52 12.33
N GLU A 76 -11.62 2.80 13.16
CA GLU A 76 -12.35 4.07 13.04
C GLU A 76 -11.49 5.29 13.40
N ALA A 77 -10.56 5.17 14.35
CA ALA A 77 -9.64 6.26 14.69
C ALA A 77 -8.63 6.50 13.56
N PHE A 78 -8.16 5.42 12.93
CA PHE A 78 -7.31 5.47 11.75
C PHE A 78 -8.03 6.13 10.56
N LEU A 79 -9.23 5.67 10.22
CA LEU A 79 -10.02 6.21 9.09
C LEU A 79 -10.43 7.69 9.27
N ARG A 80 -10.54 8.19 10.51
CA ARG A 80 -10.81 9.62 10.77
C ARG A 80 -9.71 10.55 10.23
N LYS A 81 -8.46 10.09 10.14
CA LYS A 81 -7.39 10.90 9.53
C LYS A 81 -7.70 11.22 8.06
N PHE A 82 -8.34 10.28 7.35
CA PHE A 82 -8.75 10.46 5.96
C PHE A 82 -9.94 11.39 5.79
N GLU A 83 -10.78 11.57 6.81
CA GLU A 83 -11.80 12.63 6.79
C GLU A 83 -11.14 14.00 6.65
N VAL A 84 -10.01 14.23 7.35
CA VAL A 84 -9.23 15.47 7.25
C VAL A 84 -8.44 15.54 5.95
N LEU A 85 -7.69 14.47 5.59
CA LEU A 85 -6.81 14.45 4.41
C LEU A 85 -7.55 14.74 3.10
N ARG A 86 -8.80 14.28 2.97
CA ARG A 86 -9.63 14.52 1.79
C ARG A 86 -9.88 15.99 1.50
N HIS A 87 -9.74 16.88 2.49
CA HIS A 87 -9.92 18.33 2.31
C HIS A 87 -8.78 19.03 1.57
N PHE A 88 -7.64 18.37 1.38
CA PHE A 88 -6.42 18.98 0.82
C PHE A 88 -6.35 18.94 -0.71
N TYR A 89 -7.24 18.20 -1.38
CA TYR A 89 -7.30 18.15 -2.85
C TYR A 89 -7.98 19.39 -3.43
N ARG A 90 -7.22 20.49 -3.51
CA ARG A 90 -7.78 21.83 -3.77
C ARG A 90 -7.70 22.30 -5.21
N SER A 91 -6.73 21.83 -6.00
CA SER A 91 -6.54 22.20 -7.40
C SER A 91 -5.86 21.07 -8.18
N PRO A 92 -5.86 21.11 -9.52
CA PRO A 92 -5.08 20.20 -10.36
C PRO A 92 -3.59 20.18 -9.97
N GLU A 93 -3.00 21.34 -9.72
CA GLU A 93 -1.59 21.50 -9.33
C GLU A 93 -1.32 20.88 -7.96
N THR A 94 -2.29 20.99 -7.04
CA THR A 94 -2.22 20.37 -5.72
C THR A 94 -2.23 18.84 -5.84
N ILE A 95 -3.17 18.29 -6.62
CA ILE A 95 -3.26 16.83 -6.86
C ILE A 95 -1.99 16.31 -7.53
N TYR A 96 -1.50 17.03 -8.54
CA TYR A 96 -0.25 16.72 -9.23
C TYR A 96 0.93 16.68 -8.24
N ARG A 97 1.11 17.73 -7.44
CA ARG A 97 2.20 17.82 -6.46
C ARG A 97 2.15 16.67 -5.47
N LEU A 98 0.98 16.38 -4.91
CA LEU A 98 0.81 15.30 -3.92
C LEU A 98 1.17 13.93 -4.50
N ALA A 99 0.73 13.63 -5.73
CA ALA A 99 1.07 12.37 -6.41
C ALA A 99 2.57 12.27 -6.76
N TYR A 100 3.16 13.35 -7.27
CA TYR A 100 4.59 13.42 -7.58
C TYR A 100 5.45 13.19 -6.33
N GLU A 101 5.10 13.86 -5.22
CA GLU A 101 5.81 13.74 -3.95
C GLU A 101 5.72 12.33 -3.35
N ALA A 102 4.58 11.66 -3.47
CA ALA A 102 4.41 10.29 -2.98
C ALA A 102 5.37 9.29 -3.66
N VAL A 103 5.56 9.42 -4.98
CA VAL A 103 6.53 8.61 -5.74
C VAL A 103 7.97 8.98 -5.40
N ALA A 104 8.28 10.28 -5.30
CA ALA A 104 9.60 10.75 -4.89
C ALA A 104 10.01 10.19 -3.51
N ASP A 105 9.05 10.10 -2.59
CA ASP A 105 9.27 9.57 -1.25
C ASP A 105 9.45 8.04 -1.24
N ALA A 106 8.73 7.33 -2.11
CA ALA A 106 8.96 5.90 -2.30
C ALA A 106 10.36 5.61 -2.85
N ALA A 107 10.79 6.36 -3.87
CA ALA A 107 12.12 6.21 -4.45
C ALA A 107 13.24 6.54 -3.45
N ALA A 108 13.04 7.54 -2.58
CA ALA A 108 13.98 7.88 -1.51
C ALA A 108 14.16 6.76 -0.46
N ASP A 109 13.17 5.87 -0.32
CA ASP A 109 13.24 4.65 0.50
C ASP A 109 13.75 3.44 -0.29
N ASN A 110 14.34 3.68 -1.47
CA ASN A 110 14.88 2.69 -2.40
C ASN A 110 13.84 1.66 -2.88
N ILE A 111 12.57 2.06 -2.96
CA ILE A 111 11.56 1.30 -3.69
C ILE A 111 11.87 1.41 -5.18
N LYS A 112 11.93 0.26 -5.87
CA LYS A 112 12.20 0.17 -7.32
C LYS A 112 10.97 -0.13 -8.15
N TYR A 113 9.95 -0.70 -7.52
CA TYR A 113 8.63 -0.88 -8.12
C TYR A 113 7.54 -0.54 -7.09
N LEU A 114 6.61 0.31 -7.47
CA LEU A 114 5.51 0.78 -6.64
C LEU A 114 4.17 0.51 -7.35
N GLU A 115 3.21 -0.04 -6.63
CA GLU A 115 1.80 0.09 -7.01
C GLU A 115 1.10 1.05 -6.07
N LEU A 116 0.81 2.24 -6.60
CA LEU A 116 0.17 3.33 -5.85
C LEU A 116 -1.33 3.26 -6.08
N ARG A 117 -2.10 3.01 -5.03
CA ARG A 117 -3.56 3.00 -5.10
C ARG A 117 -4.15 4.35 -4.71
N PHE A 118 -5.26 4.72 -5.33
CA PHE A 118 -5.98 5.94 -4.98
C PHE A 118 -7.45 5.87 -5.40
N SER A 119 -8.30 6.65 -4.71
CA SER A 119 -9.70 6.84 -5.09
C SER A 119 -9.89 8.17 -5.83
N PRO A 120 -10.16 8.18 -7.15
CA PRO A 120 -10.49 9.41 -7.88
C PRO A 120 -11.65 10.19 -7.23
N GLN A 121 -12.59 9.46 -6.63
CA GLN A 121 -13.73 10.05 -5.93
C GLN A 121 -13.32 10.82 -4.66
N ALA A 122 -12.35 10.31 -3.90
CA ALA A 122 -11.83 11.00 -2.72
C ALA A 122 -11.15 12.32 -3.09
N LEU A 123 -10.38 12.32 -4.19
CA LEU A 123 -9.67 13.49 -4.71
C LEU A 123 -10.60 14.51 -5.38
N SER A 124 -11.71 14.06 -5.96
CA SER A 124 -12.71 14.91 -6.64
C SER A 124 -13.64 15.65 -5.67
N ARG A 125 -14.11 14.97 -4.62
CA ARG A 125 -15.33 15.34 -3.85
C ARG A 125 -15.37 16.79 -3.37
N VAL A 126 -14.24 17.35 -2.97
CA VAL A 126 -14.18 18.70 -2.38
C VAL A 126 -14.42 19.82 -3.38
N ARG A 127 -14.02 19.60 -4.64
CA ARG A 127 -14.12 20.61 -5.71
C ARG A 127 -15.06 20.20 -6.84
N GLY A 128 -15.56 18.96 -6.82
CA GLY A 128 -16.41 18.41 -7.86
C GLY A 128 -15.66 18.24 -9.19
N PHE A 129 -14.38 17.85 -9.14
CA PHE A 129 -13.60 17.60 -10.34
C PHE A 129 -14.13 16.36 -11.09
N SER A 130 -13.96 16.32 -12.41
CA SER A 130 -14.20 15.09 -13.17
C SER A 130 -13.29 13.97 -12.66
N LEU A 131 -13.85 12.78 -12.47
CA LEU A 131 -13.08 11.60 -12.05
C LEU A 131 -12.01 11.24 -13.08
N GLY A 132 -12.30 11.43 -14.37
CA GLY A 132 -11.33 11.25 -15.45
C GLY A 132 -10.17 12.24 -15.35
N ASP A 133 -10.47 13.53 -15.17
CA ASP A 133 -9.43 14.57 -15.08
C ASP A 133 -8.52 14.35 -13.88
N VAL A 134 -9.10 14.02 -12.71
CA VAL A 134 -8.34 13.68 -11.50
C VAL A 134 -7.38 12.51 -11.76
N THR A 135 -7.88 11.46 -12.43
CA THR A 135 -7.10 10.27 -12.76
C THR A 135 -5.96 10.63 -13.72
N ASP A 136 -6.22 11.50 -14.69
CA ASP A 136 -5.21 11.93 -15.68
C ASP A 136 -4.14 12.83 -15.04
N TRP A 137 -4.49 13.71 -14.10
CA TRP A 137 -3.53 14.50 -13.33
C TRP A 137 -2.62 13.64 -12.47
N VAL A 138 -3.18 12.65 -11.76
CA VAL A 138 -2.40 11.68 -10.96
C VAL A 138 -1.47 10.88 -11.87
N THR A 139 -1.99 10.35 -12.98
CA THR A 139 -1.20 9.56 -13.93
C THR A 139 -0.03 10.37 -14.50
N THR A 140 -0.27 11.62 -14.88
CA THR A 140 0.78 12.51 -15.41
C THR A 140 1.86 12.79 -14.36
N ALA A 141 1.46 13.06 -13.11
CA ALA A 141 2.40 13.30 -12.02
C ALA A 141 3.26 12.08 -11.71
N VAL A 142 2.63 10.89 -11.68
CA VAL A 142 3.31 9.62 -11.40
C VAL A 142 4.28 9.25 -12.52
N GLN A 143 3.90 9.44 -13.79
CA GLN A 143 4.80 9.20 -14.93
C GLN A 143 6.02 10.13 -14.89
N GLN A 144 5.83 11.42 -14.60
CA GLN A 144 6.94 12.35 -14.47
C GLN A 144 7.87 11.96 -13.31
N ALA A 145 7.31 11.65 -12.13
CA ALA A 145 8.11 11.25 -10.98
C ALA A 145 8.83 9.91 -11.22
N SER A 146 8.16 8.94 -11.85
CA SER A 146 8.75 7.65 -12.23
C SER A 146 10.02 7.84 -13.07
N HIS A 147 9.95 8.72 -14.07
CA HIS A 147 11.11 9.09 -14.88
C HIS A 147 12.19 9.82 -14.07
N ASP A 148 11.82 10.82 -13.27
CA ASP A 148 12.78 11.66 -12.54
C ASP A 148 13.56 10.91 -11.45
N TYR A 149 12.97 9.85 -10.88
CA TYR A 149 13.53 9.10 -9.75
C TYR A 149 13.93 7.64 -10.07
N ASP A 150 13.81 7.20 -11.34
CA ASP A 150 14.15 5.83 -11.77
C ASP A 150 13.43 4.76 -10.92
N ILE A 151 12.10 4.85 -10.88
CA ILE A 151 11.20 3.93 -10.19
C ILE A 151 10.06 3.53 -11.12
N ASP A 152 9.78 2.24 -11.25
CA ASP A 152 8.64 1.74 -12.02
C ASP A 152 7.35 1.88 -11.19
N VAL A 153 6.27 2.44 -11.75
CA VAL A 153 5.02 2.69 -11.01
C VAL A 153 3.79 2.23 -11.79
N GLY A 154 2.98 1.36 -11.17
CA GLY A 154 1.62 1.04 -11.60
C GLY A 154 0.58 1.75 -10.73
N LEU A 155 -0.54 2.19 -11.30
CA LEU A 155 -1.64 2.80 -10.55
C LEU A 155 -2.80 1.84 -10.38
N ILE A 156 -3.37 1.80 -9.17
CA ILE A 156 -4.57 1.02 -8.86
C ILE A 156 -5.69 1.99 -8.50
N ILE A 157 -6.85 1.84 -9.13
CA ILE A 157 -8.03 2.64 -8.77
C ILE A 157 -8.80 1.91 -7.67
N THR A 158 -9.07 2.61 -6.57
CA THR A 158 -9.79 2.06 -5.43
C THR A 158 -11.26 2.48 -5.45
N LEU A 159 -12.14 1.48 -5.49
CA LEU A 159 -13.55 1.60 -5.14
C LEU A 159 -13.70 1.69 -3.61
N VAL A 160 -14.56 2.57 -3.15
CA VAL A 160 -14.80 2.80 -1.72
C VAL A 160 -16.08 2.10 -1.30
N ARG A 161 -15.99 1.08 -0.45
CA ARG A 161 -17.12 0.19 -0.13
C ARG A 161 -18.31 0.83 0.59
N HIS A 162 -18.10 2.01 1.17
CA HIS A 162 -19.15 2.79 1.85
C HIS A 162 -19.79 3.85 0.95
N ASP A 163 -19.29 4.03 -0.28
CA ASP A 163 -19.94 4.87 -1.28
C ASP A 163 -21.04 4.06 -2.01
N PRO A 164 -22.06 4.73 -2.58
CA PRO A 164 -23.10 4.06 -3.35
C PRO A 164 -22.54 3.28 -4.55
N ILE A 165 -23.15 2.14 -4.88
CA ILE A 165 -22.73 1.31 -6.03
C ILE A 165 -22.75 2.08 -7.36
N SER A 166 -23.67 3.03 -7.54
CA SER A 166 -23.68 3.89 -8.73
C SER A 166 -22.42 4.74 -8.85
N GLN A 167 -21.90 5.26 -7.74
CA GLN A 167 -20.64 6.01 -7.72
C GLN A 167 -19.44 5.09 -7.92
N ALA A 168 -19.48 3.89 -7.35
CA ALA A 168 -18.46 2.87 -7.62
C ALA A 168 -18.41 2.47 -9.10
N ARG A 169 -19.56 2.41 -9.78
CA ARG A 169 -19.61 2.19 -11.23
C ARG A 169 -18.90 3.30 -12.00
N GLU A 170 -19.19 4.57 -11.70
CA GLU A 170 -18.53 5.71 -12.36
C GLU A 170 -17.00 5.68 -12.19
N VAL A 171 -16.52 5.29 -11.00
CA VAL A 171 -15.08 5.13 -10.74
C VAL A 171 -14.51 3.93 -11.52
N ALA A 172 -15.24 2.81 -11.58
CA ALA A 172 -14.82 1.63 -12.34
C ALA A 172 -14.74 1.93 -13.86
N ASP A 173 -15.69 2.69 -14.40
CA ASP A 173 -15.67 3.14 -15.80
C ASP A 173 -14.39 3.91 -16.14
N VAL A 174 -14.00 4.84 -15.27
CA VAL A 174 -12.75 5.60 -15.41
C VAL A 174 -11.54 4.67 -15.40
N ALA A 175 -11.56 3.63 -14.58
CA ALA A 175 -10.50 2.63 -14.52
C ALA A 175 -10.42 1.79 -15.80
N PHE A 176 -11.56 1.33 -16.32
CA PHE A 176 -11.63 0.54 -17.55
C PHE A 176 -11.13 1.34 -18.77
N ASP A 177 -11.53 2.61 -18.91
CA ASP A 177 -11.11 3.48 -20.02
C ASP A 177 -9.59 3.75 -20.07
N ARG A 178 -8.94 3.59 -18.91
CA ARG A 178 -7.52 3.92 -18.68
C ARG A 178 -6.66 2.70 -18.37
N PHE A 179 -7.22 1.50 -18.40
CA PHE A 179 -6.45 0.28 -18.21
C PHE A 179 -5.36 0.17 -19.29
N GLY A 180 -4.13 -0.13 -18.85
CA GLY A 180 -2.94 -0.18 -19.70
C GLY A 180 -2.35 1.20 -20.05
N LYS A 181 -2.90 2.30 -19.54
CA LYS A 181 -2.38 3.68 -19.70
C LYS A 181 -1.86 4.25 -18.38
N GLY A 182 -1.23 3.41 -17.58
CA GLY A 182 -0.79 3.70 -16.21
C GLY A 182 -1.65 3.03 -15.14
N ILE A 183 -2.93 2.79 -15.40
CA ILE A 183 -3.80 1.99 -14.52
C ILE A 183 -3.55 0.50 -14.78
N VAL A 184 -3.23 -0.26 -13.74
CA VAL A 184 -2.90 -1.70 -13.79
C VAL A 184 -3.91 -2.58 -13.06
N GLY A 185 -4.71 -2.01 -12.15
CA GLY A 185 -5.65 -2.79 -11.37
C GLY A 185 -6.77 -2.00 -10.70
N LEU A 186 -7.68 -2.76 -10.08
CA LEU A 186 -8.83 -2.27 -9.33
C LEU A 186 -8.77 -2.80 -7.90
N ASP A 187 -9.09 -1.94 -6.93
CA ASP A 187 -9.14 -2.26 -5.49
C ASP A 187 -10.51 -1.97 -4.88
N LEU A 188 -10.82 -2.61 -3.75
CA LEU A 188 -11.93 -2.28 -2.87
C LEU A 188 -11.42 -2.03 -1.45
N ALA A 189 -11.52 -0.80 -0.97
CA ALA A 189 -11.09 -0.40 0.37
C ALA A 189 -12.21 0.26 1.20
N GLY A 190 -11.91 0.64 2.44
CA GLY A 190 -12.82 1.31 3.37
C GLY A 190 -13.31 0.40 4.50
N ASN A 191 -14.40 0.79 5.17
CA ASN A 191 -14.90 0.10 6.38
C ASN A 191 -15.41 -1.34 6.09
N GLU A 192 -14.52 -2.32 6.22
CA GLU A 192 -14.78 -3.73 5.95
C GLU A 192 -15.87 -4.31 6.86
N VAL A 193 -15.92 -3.89 8.13
CA VAL A 193 -16.85 -4.42 9.13
C VAL A 193 -18.30 -4.10 8.80
N LYS A 194 -18.56 -2.87 8.31
CA LYS A 194 -19.92 -2.37 8.08
C LYS A 194 -20.43 -2.61 6.66
N PHE A 195 -19.53 -2.78 5.69
CA PHE A 195 -19.88 -2.84 4.28
C PHE A 195 -19.26 -4.08 3.61
N PRO A 196 -20.08 -5.09 3.25
CA PRO A 196 -19.59 -6.30 2.59
C PRO A 196 -19.13 -6.01 1.17
N SER A 197 -18.29 -6.89 0.62
CA SER A 197 -17.73 -6.77 -0.74
C SER A 197 -18.68 -7.27 -1.83
N THR A 198 -19.59 -8.19 -1.52
CA THR A 198 -20.50 -8.86 -2.47
C THR A 198 -21.28 -7.91 -3.41
N PRO A 199 -21.76 -6.73 -2.97
CA PRO A 199 -22.43 -5.80 -3.87
C PRO A 199 -21.58 -5.31 -5.06
N PHE A 200 -20.25 -5.41 -4.95
CA PHE A 200 -19.30 -4.96 -5.98
C PHE A 200 -18.89 -6.08 -6.95
N THR A 201 -19.31 -7.34 -6.71
CA THR A 201 -18.98 -8.50 -7.57
C THR A 201 -19.16 -8.24 -9.06
N PRO A 202 -20.24 -7.61 -9.56
CA PRO A 202 -20.38 -7.33 -10.99
C PRO A 202 -19.24 -6.49 -11.57
N LEU A 203 -18.78 -5.46 -10.85
CA LEU A 203 -17.71 -4.57 -11.30
C LEU A 203 -16.37 -5.30 -11.36
N PHE A 204 -16.08 -6.15 -10.36
CA PHE A 204 -14.84 -6.94 -10.34
C PHE A 204 -14.84 -8.07 -11.35
N LYS A 205 -16.01 -8.64 -11.67
CA LYS A 205 -16.15 -9.58 -12.78
C LYS A 205 -15.80 -8.92 -14.11
N GLU A 206 -16.33 -7.72 -14.38
CA GLU A 206 -15.98 -6.94 -15.57
C GLU A 206 -14.48 -6.63 -15.63
N ALA A 207 -13.89 -6.21 -14.50
CA ALA A 207 -12.44 -5.98 -14.39
C ALA A 207 -11.63 -7.23 -14.75
N LYS A 208 -12.06 -8.41 -14.28
CA LYS A 208 -11.38 -9.68 -14.57
C LYS A 208 -11.48 -10.06 -16.05
N GLU A 209 -12.65 -9.84 -16.66
CA GLU A 209 -12.90 -10.15 -18.08
C GLU A 209 -12.03 -9.32 -19.03
N VAL A 210 -11.70 -8.07 -18.67
CA VAL A 210 -10.77 -7.22 -19.44
C VAL A 210 -9.30 -7.44 -19.08
N GLY A 211 -9.00 -8.31 -18.10
CA GLY A 211 -7.64 -8.67 -17.70
C GLY A 211 -6.96 -7.72 -16.71
N MET A 212 -7.71 -6.86 -16.02
CA MET A 212 -7.17 -6.02 -14.95
C MET A 212 -6.72 -6.87 -13.76
N GLY A 213 -5.67 -6.43 -13.07
CA GLY A 213 -5.32 -6.96 -11.75
C GLY A 213 -6.38 -6.61 -10.72
N ILE A 214 -6.73 -7.56 -9.85
CA ILE A 214 -7.71 -7.34 -8.79
C ILE A 214 -7.05 -7.55 -7.43
N THR A 215 -7.07 -6.53 -6.58
CA THR A 215 -6.75 -6.64 -5.16
C THR A 215 -7.95 -6.22 -4.32
N ILE A 216 -8.17 -6.81 -3.16
CA ILE A 216 -9.33 -6.49 -2.31
C ILE A 216 -8.86 -6.42 -0.86
N HIS A 217 -9.14 -5.31 -0.16
CA HIS A 217 -8.95 -5.29 1.29
C HIS A 217 -9.94 -6.27 1.93
N ALA A 218 -9.43 -7.36 2.51
CA ALA A 218 -10.26 -8.38 3.10
C ALA A 218 -9.49 -9.14 4.18
N GLY A 219 -10.20 -9.60 5.22
CA GLY A 219 -9.59 -10.27 6.35
C GLY A 219 -8.63 -9.37 7.13
N GLU A 220 -8.90 -8.07 7.16
CA GLU A 220 -8.22 -7.14 8.06
C GLU A 220 -9.07 -6.97 9.33
N TRP A 221 -10.23 -6.34 9.24
CA TRP A 221 -11.10 -6.07 10.39
C TRP A 221 -12.28 -7.03 10.47
N ALA A 222 -12.80 -7.48 9.33
CA ALA A 222 -13.83 -8.53 9.30
C ALA A 222 -13.20 -9.91 9.48
N SER A 223 -13.80 -10.98 8.97
CA SER A 223 -13.32 -12.35 9.25
C SER A 223 -12.52 -12.94 8.10
N ALA A 224 -11.89 -14.10 8.33
CA ALA A 224 -11.31 -14.93 7.27
C ALA A 224 -12.27 -15.17 6.08
N TYR A 225 -13.58 -15.23 6.33
CA TYR A 225 -14.58 -15.42 5.27
C TYR A 225 -14.56 -14.29 4.23
N GLY A 226 -14.23 -13.06 4.61
CA GLY A 226 -14.07 -11.96 3.66
C GLY A 226 -12.95 -12.23 2.66
N VAL A 227 -11.87 -12.88 3.09
CA VAL A 227 -10.77 -13.32 2.19
C VAL A 227 -11.28 -14.36 1.19
N ARG A 228 -12.09 -15.33 1.66
CA ARG A 228 -12.69 -16.33 0.78
C ARG A 228 -13.62 -15.68 -0.25
N GLU A 229 -14.51 -14.78 0.18
CA GLU A 229 -15.43 -14.06 -0.71
C GLU A 229 -14.67 -13.22 -1.73
N ALA A 230 -13.60 -12.52 -1.32
CA ALA A 230 -12.76 -11.78 -2.24
C ALA A 230 -12.16 -12.66 -3.34
N ILE A 231 -11.67 -13.86 -2.98
CA ILE A 231 -11.07 -14.80 -3.95
C ILE A 231 -12.14 -15.46 -4.84
N GLU A 232 -13.21 -15.98 -4.25
CA GLU A 232 -14.20 -16.81 -4.96
C GLU A 232 -15.21 -15.97 -5.76
N GLU A 233 -15.62 -14.81 -5.23
CA GLU A 233 -16.71 -14.01 -5.78
C GLU A 233 -16.22 -12.73 -6.46
N LEU A 234 -15.12 -12.14 -6.00
CA LEU A 234 -14.54 -10.91 -6.59
C LEU A 234 -13.30 -11.20 -7.46
N TYR A 235 -12.92 -12.47 -7.61
CA TYR A 235 -11.79 -12.90 -8.45
C TYR A 235 -10.45 -12.26 -8.08
N ALA A 236 -10.26 -11.97 -6.78
CA ALA A 236 -9.06 -11.31 -6.29
C ALA A 236 -7.79 -12.12 -6.60
N ASP A 237 -6.83 -11.46 -7.24
CA ASP A 237 -5.48 -11.97 -7.50
C ASP A 237 -4.57 -11.77 -6.26
N ARG A 238 -4.85 -10.71 -5.49
CA ARG A 238 -4.19 -10.38 -4.23
C ARG A 238 -5.21 -9.94 -3.19
N ILE A 239 -4.82 -10.02 -1.91
CA ILE A 239 -5.65 -9.58 -0.80
C ILE A 239 -4.89 -8.54 -0.01
N GLY A 240 -5.49 -7.35 0.10
CA GLY A 240 -5.06 -6.30 1.02
C GLY A 240 -5.16 -6.81 2.46
N HIS A 241 -4.03 -6.82 3.17
CA HIS A 241 -3.84 -7.45 4.49
C HIS A 241 -4.04 -8.97 4.47
N GLY A 242 -5.28 -9.46 4.51
CA GLY A 242 -5.58 -10.89 4.55
C GLY A 242 -5.14 -11.61 5.82
N ILE A 243 -4.71 -10.88 6.85
CA ILE A 243 -4.01 -11.48 7.98
C ILE A 243 -4.90 -12.41 8.82
N ARG A 244 -6.21 -12.17 8.81
CA ARG A 244 -7.18 -13.03 9.49
C ARG A 244 -7.48 -14.33 8.75
N ALA A 245 -6.94 -14.54 7.55
CA ALA A 245 -7.00 -15.85 6.89
C ALA A 245 -6.44 -16.97 7.79
N ILE A 246 -5.45 -16.65 8.64
CA ILE A 246 -4.82 -17.58 9.58
C ILE A 246 -5.82 -18.26 10.53
N GLU A 247 -6.96 -17.61 10.81
CA GLU A 247 -8.01 -18.11 11.70
C GLU A 247 -8.75 -19.33 11.12
N ASN A 248 -8.59 -19.63 9.83
CA ASN A 248 -9.30 -20.71 9.16
C ASN A 248 -8.41 -21.48 8.17
N SER A 249 -8.06 -22.72 8.54
CA SER A 249 -7.18 -23.58 7.75
C SER A 249 -7.69 -23.94 6.34
N ARG A 250 -9.02 -23.93 6.11
CA ARG A 250 -9.59 -24.14 4.77
C ARG A 250 -9.36 -22.93 3.88
N ILE A 251 -9.43 -21.73 4.45
CA ILE A 251 -9.24 -20.47 3.74
C ILE A 251 -7.75 -20.24 3.47
N LEU A 252 -6.86 -20.53 4.43
CA LEU A 252 -5.41 -20.56 4.16
C LEU A 252 -5.06 -21.53 3.02
N ARG A 253 -5.67 -22.71 3.01
CA ARG A 253 -5.47 -23.68 1.92
C ARG A 253 -5.91 -23.10 0.58
N LEU A 254 -7.08 -22.45 0.52
CA LEU A 254 -7.57 -21.77 -0.68
C LEU A 254 -6.58 -20.70 -1.16
N VAL A 255 -6.11 -19.82 -0.26
CA VAL A 255 -5.10 -18.78 -0.57
C VAL A 255 -3.86 -19.41 -1.20
N ARG A 256 -3.34 -20.48 -0.59
CA ARG A 256 -2.15 -21.19 -1.08
C ARG A 256 -2.38 -21.90 -2.42
N GLU A 257 -3.48 -22.63 -2.57
CA GLU A 257 -3.80 -23.38 -3.80
C GLU A 257 -4.06 -22.45 -4.99
N ARG A 258 -4.64 -21.28 -4.74
CA ARG A 258 -4.85 -20.23 -5.75
C ARG A 258 -3.64 -19.33 -5.96
N GLN A 259 -2.57 -19.52 -5.18
CA GLN A 259 -1.35 -18.70 -5.23
C GLN A 259 -1.62 -17.20 -5.03
N VAL A 260 -2.66 -16.86 -4.26
CA VAL A 260 -3.06 -15.49 -3.96
C VAL A 260 -2.06 -14.88 -2.98
N ALA A 261 -1.53 -13.71 -3.32
CA ALA A 261 -0.61 -12.99 -2.45
C ALA A 261 -1.36 -12.18 -1.38
N LEU A 262 -0.84 -12.18 -0.15
CA LEU A 262 -1.34 -11.35 0.95
C LEU A 262 -0.43 -10.12 1.11
N GLU A 263 -1.00 -8.93 0.93
CA GLU A 263 -0.31 -7.66 1.03
C GLU A 263 -0.28 -7.21 2.51
N VAL A 264 0.73 -7.65 3.27
CA VAL A 264 0.80 -7.43 4.72
C VAL A 264 1.39 -6.06 5.05
N CYS A 265 0.81 -5.37 6.04
CA CYS A 265 1.19 -4.01 6.47
C CYS A 265 1.31 -3.97 8.00
N LEU A 266 2.50 -4.19 8.56
CA LEU A 266 2.67 -4.51 9.99
C LEU A 266 2.26 -3.36 10.89
N THR A 267 2.78 -2.16 10.64
CA THR A 267 2.46 -0.98 11.46
C THR A 267 0.99 -0.60 11.31
N SER A 268 0.44 -0.66 10.10
CA SER A 268 -0.99 -0.41 9.88
C SER A 268 -1.84 -1.38 10.71
N ASN A 269 -1.55 -2.68 10.65
CA ASN A 269 -2.28 -3.70 11.39
C ASN A 269 -2.22 -3.50 12.92
N LEU A 270 -1.12 -2.95 13.45
CA LEU A 270 -1.04 -2.53 14.85
C LEU A 270 -1.93 -1.29 15.11
N GLN A 271 -1.79 -0.24 14.30
CA GLN A 271 -2.45 1.04 14.51
C GLN A 271 -3.97 0.99 14.27
N THR A 272 -4.45 0.09 13.41
CA THR A 272 -5.88 -0.16 13.21
C THR A 272 -6.47 -1.09 14.27
N GLY A 273 -5.62 -1.67 15.13
CA GLY A 273 -6.04 -2.50 16.27
C GLY A 273 -6.42 -3.94 15.92
N VAL A 274 -6.20 -4.38 14.67
CA VAL A 274 -6.41 -5.79 14.30
C VAL A 274 -5.39 -6.70 14.98
N VAL A 275 -4.15 -6.22 15.16
CA VAL A 275 -3.10 -6.92 15.91
C VAL A 275 -2.79 -6.12 17.17
N HIS A 276 -2.78 -6.79 18.33
CA HIS A 276 -2.50 -6.12 19.61
C HIS A 276 -1.01 -5.87 19.88
N SER A 277 -0.13 -6.65 19.25
CA SER A 277 1.32 -6.52 19.40
C SER A 277 2.03 -7.08 18.18
N LEU A 278 3.01 -6.32 17.67
CA LEU A 278 3.84 -6.74 16.53
C LEU A 278 4.57 -8.06 16.78
N ALA A 279 4.92 -8.38 18.04
CA ALA A 279 5.57 -9.64 18.38
C ALA A 279 4.67 -10.89 18.15
N HIS A 280 3.36 -10.69 18.04
CA HIS A 280 2.39 -11.76 17.75
C HIS A 280 1.70 -11.55 16.39
N HIS A 281 2.29 -10.77 15.49
CA HIS A 281 1.75 -10.60 14.15
C HIS A 281 1.83 -11.92 13.38
N PRO A 282 0.77 -12.37 12.67
CA PRO A 282 0.72 -13.69 12.03
C PRO A 282 1.63 -13.85 10.80
N LEU A 283 2.51 -12.89 10.51
CA LEU A 283 3.33 -12.89 9.29
C LEU A 283 4.31 -14.06 9.28
N SER A 284 4.99 -14.34 10.40
CA SER A 284 5.92 -15.47 10.49
C SER A 284 5.22 -16.80 10.24
N ASP A 285 4.07 -17.02 10.90
CA ASP A 285 3.27 -18.23 10.74
C ASP A 285 2.79 -18.41 9.28
N MET A 286 2.41 -17.32 8.61
CA MET A 286 2.02 -17.35 7.19
C MET A 286 3.17 -17.82 6.30
N LEU A 287 4.38 -17.31 6.53
CA LEU A 287 5.56 -17.67 5.76
C LEU A 287 5.93 -19.15 5.98
N ASP A 288 5.88 -19.64 7.23
CA ASP A 288 6.14 -21.04 7.57
C ASP A 288 5.12 -22.00 6.93
N LEU A 289 3.88 -21.55 6.72
CA LEU A 289 2.82 -22.30 6.05
C LEU A 289 2.90 -22.22 4.51
N GLY A 290 3.90 -21.51 3.97
CA GLY A 290 4.11 -21.33 2.53
C GLY A 290 3.09 -20.40 1.88
N ILE A 291 2.49 -19.48 2.65
CA ILE A 291 1.63 -18.42 2.10
C ILE A 291 2.53 -17.36 1.46
N LYS A 292 2.15 -16.90 0.26
CA LYS A 292 2.82 -15.79 -0.42
C LYS A 292 2.45 -14.48 0.24
N ALA A 293 3.19 -14.08 1.27
CA ALA A 293 3.06 -12.75 1.85
C ALA A 293 4.05 -11.77 1.18
N THR A 294 3.65 -10.51 1.08
CA THR A 294 4.48 -9.35 0.76
C THR A 294 4.44 -8.38 1.94
N LEU A 295 5.40 -7.45 2.00
CA LEU A 295 5.48 -6.45 3.06
C LEU A 295 5.37 -5.05 2.47
N ASN A 296 4.49 -4.23 3.01
CA ASN A 296 4.03 -2.97 2.40
C ASN A 296 3.78 -1.91 3.48
N THR A 297 3.64 -0.64 3.06
CA THR A 297 3.52 0.49 4.00
C THR A 297 2.09 0.88 4.35
N ASP A 298 1.12 0.57 3.49
CA ASP A 298 -0.25 1.06 3.54
C ASP A 298 -0.34 2.59 3.40
N ASP A 299 -0.26 3.31 4.52
CA ASP A 299 -0.40 4.75 4.59
C ASP A 299 0.83 5.38 5.26
N PRO A 300 2.00 5.43 4.60
CA PRO A 300 3.27 5.76 5.25
C PRO A 300 3.30 7.13 5.93
N ALA A 301 2.57 8.12 5.39
CA ALA A 301 2.45 9.43 6.00
C ALA A 301 1.52 9.42 7.21
N VAL A 302 0.41 8.69 7.16
CA VAL A 302 -0.51 8.56 8.30
C VAL A 302 0.15 7.77 9.43
N SER A 303 0.77 6.65 9.09
CA SER A 303 1.40 5.72 10.02
C SER A 303 2.78 6.17 10.49
N ASN A 304 3.36 7.19 9.85
CA ASN A 304 4.69 7.73 10.10
C ASN A 304 5.79 6.64 10.01
N VAL A 305 5.79 5.90 8.90
CA VAL A 305 6.74 4.82 8.57
C VAL A 305 7.22 4.91 7.12
N THR A 306 8.35 4.27 6.84
CA THR A 306 8.80 3.89 5.50
C THR A 306 8.85 2.35 5.40
N LEU A 307 9.04 1.81 4.20
CA LEU A 307 9.15 0.37 4.01
C LEU A 307 10.43 -0.19 4.64
N THR A 308 11.48 0.62 4.76
CA THR A 308 12.65 0.29 5.59
C THR A 308 12.28 0.02 7.04
N ASP A 309 11.39 0.79 7.66
CA ASP A 309 10.98 0.51 9.05
C ASP A 309 10.18 -0.79 9.15
N GLU A 310 9.31 -1.07 8.18
CA GLU A 310 8.56 -2.33 8.16
C GLU A 310 9.52 -3.53 8.04
N TYR A 311 10.59 -3.41 7.24
CA TYR A 311 11.63 -4.43 7.13
C TYR A 311 12.40 -4.59 8.44
N GLU A 312 12.71 -3.49 9.13
CA GLU A 312 13.33 -3.52 10.46
C GLU A 312 12.42 -4.20 11.50
N ILE A 313 11.11 -3.92 11.48
CA ILE A 313 10.14 -4.60 12.35
C ILE A 313 10.12 -6.10 12.06
N ALA A 314 10.06 -6.50 10.78
CA ALA A 314 10.06 -7.90 10.38
C ALA A 314 11.32 -8.64 10.87
N LEU A 315 12.50 -8.06 10.67
CA LEU A 315 13.78 -8.68 11.04
C LEU A 315 14.00 -8.68 12.56
N GLN A 316 13.73 -7.57 13.25
CA GLN A 316 14.13 -7.39 14.64
C GLN A 316 13.04 -7.79 15.64
N THR A 317 11.77 -7.51 15.32
CA THR A 317 10.64 -7.76 16.23
C THR A 317 10.02 -9.13 15.98
N LEU A 318 9.80 -9.47 14.71
CA LEU A 318 9.24 -10.77 14.30
C LEU A 318 10.29 -11.85 14.09
N GLN A 319 11.58 -11.50 14.13
CA GLN A 319 12.70 -12.43 13.90
C GLN A 319 12.59 -13.18 12.57
N VAL A 320 11.97 -12.55 11.56
CA VAL A 320 11.96 -13.07 10.19
C VAL A 320 13.39 -13.09 9.69
N SER A 321 13.86 -14.25 9.22
CA SER A 321 15.21 -14.34 8.67
C SER A 321 15.34 -13.57 7.35
N TYR A 322 16.55 -13.09 7.03
CA TYR A 322 16.78 -12.44 5.73
C TYR A 322 16.36 -13.28 4.51
N PRO A 323 16.61 -14.61 4.45
CA PRO A 323 16.10 -15.43 3.35
C PRO A 323 14.58 -15.35 3.17
N LEU A 324 13.80 -15.29 4.26
CA LEU A 324 12.35 -15.12 4.21
C LEU A 324 11.97 -13.69 3.78
N LEU A 325 12.67 -12.65 4.27
CA LEU A 325 12.48 -11.28 3.79
C LEU A 325 12.74 -11.17 2.28
N ARG A 326 13.84 -11.74 1.80
CA ARG A 326 14.17 -11.84 0.37
C ARG A 326 13.06 -12.55 -0.40
N GLN A 327 12.51 -13.64 0.14
CA GLN A 327 11.39 -14.34 -0.47
C GLN A 327 10.13 -13.46 -0.54
N MET A 328 9.83 -12.64 0.48
CA MET A 328 8.71 -11.68 0.42
C MET A 328 8.90 -10.64 -0.70
N VAL A 329 10.12 -10.15 -0.92
CA VAL A 329 10.40 -9.24 -2.06
C VAL A 329 10.15 -9.93 -3.40
N LEU A 330 10.58 -11.18 -3.55
CA LEU A 330 10.32 -11.95 -4.77
C LEU A 330 8.85 -12.32 -4.93
N ASN A 331 8.12 -12.59 -3.84
CA ASN A 331 6.68 -12.75 -3.85
C ASN A 331 6.00 -11.47 -4.36
N ALA A 332 6.48 -10.30 -3.95
CA ALA A 332 5.98 -9.02 -4.43
C ALA A 332 6.25 -8.83 -5.93
N ALA A 333 7.46 -9.13 -6.40
CA ALA A 333 7.76 -9.10 -7.84
C ALA A 333 6.85 -10.04 -8.64
N GLN A 334 6.56 -11.23 -8.13
CA GLN A 334 5.64 -12.19 -8.74
C GLN A 334 4.17 -11.78 -8.68
N ALA A 335 3.79 -10.98 -7.69
CA ALA A 335 2.41 -10.53 -7.50
C ALA A 335 2.14 -9.17 -8.16
N ALA A 336 3.16 -8.50 -8.69
CA ALA A 336 3.02 -7.23 -9.41
C ALA A 336 2.06 -7.38 -10.61
N PHE A 337 1.14 -6.42 -10.75
CA PHE A 337 0.21 -6.30 -11.86
C PHE A 337 0.92 -5.77 -13.11
N LEU A 338 1.81 -6.62 -13.63
CA LEU A 338 2.55 -6.44 -14.86
C LEU A 338 2.20 -7.53 -15.87
N PRO A 339 2.32 -7.25 -17.18
CA PRO A 339 2.39 -8.28 -18.20
C PRO A 339 3.46 -9.32 -17.86
N GLU A 340 3.27 -10.57 -18.32
CA GLU A 340 4.12 -11.70 -17.93
C GLU A 340 5.62 -11.47 -18.21
N GLU A 341 5.96 -10.90 -19.36
CA GLU A 341 7.34 -10.60 -19.76
C GLU A 341 7.98 -9.51 -18.86
N GLU A 342 7.25 -8.42 -18.62
CA GLU A 342 7.70 -7.33 -17.75
C GLU A 342 7.87 -7.82 -16.31
N ARG A 343 6.94 -8.66 -15.83
CA ARG A 343 7.03 -9.30 -14.52
C ARG A 343 8.25 -10.22 -14.41
N GLY A 344 8.53 -11.02 -15.45
CA GLY A 344 9.74 -11.86 -15.50
C GLY A 344 11.03 -11.04 -15.43
N THR A 345 11.05 -9.88 -16.12
CA THR A 345 12.15 -8.93 -16.08
C THR A 345 12.31 -8.31 -14.68
N LEU A 346 11.21 -7.92 -14.04
CA LEU A 346 11.22 -7.39 -12.67
C LEU A 346 11.80 -8.42 -11.68
N ILE A 347 11.34 -9.67 -11.75
CA ILE A 347 11.86 -10.76 -10.90
C ILE A 347 13.37 -10.91 -11.10
N ALA A 348 13.84 -10.99 -12.35
CA ALA A 348 15.27 -11.14 -12.65
C ALA A 348 16.12 -9.97 -12.12
N ARG A 349 15.64 -8.71 -12.24
CA ARG A 349 16.30 -7.53 -11.66
C ARG A 349 16.44 -7.67 -10.15
N PHE A 350 15.37 -8.05 -9.45
CA PHE A 350 15.40 -8.20 -8.00
C PHE A 350 16.25 -9.38 -7.54
N GLU A 351 16.26 -10.49 -8.26
CA GLU A 351 17.17 -11.60 -7.97
C GLU A 351 18.64 -11.19 -8.06
N GLN A 352 18.98 -10.30 -9.01
CA GLN A 352 20.33 -9.76 -9.18
C GLN A 352 20.68 -8.69 -8.13
N TRP A 353 19.75 -7.80 -7.79
CA TRP A 353 20.02 -6.69 -6.88
C TRP A 353 20.02 -7.09 -5.40
N LEU A 354 19.23 -8.10 -5.01
CA LEU A 354 19.16 -8.55 -3.63
C LEU A 354 20.44 -9.30 -3.24
N PRO A 355 21.07 -8.98 -2.09
CA PRO A 355 22.17 -9.77 -1.57
C PRO A 355 21.83 -11.26 -1.48
N PRO A 356 22.79 -12.17 -1.72
CA PRO A 356 22.54 -13.60 -1.65
C PRO A 356 22.08 -14.00 -0.24
N ALA A 357 21.20 -15.00 -0.15
CA ALA A 357 20.65 -15.47 1.13
C ALA A 357 21.71 -16.15 2.04
N PHE A 358 22.81 -16.61 1.44
CA PHE A 358 23.92 -17.29 2.10
C PHE A 358 25.24 -16.71 1.60
N SER A 359 26.25 -16.59 2.48
CA SER A 359 27.61 -16.25 2.04
C SER A 359 28.21 -17.39 1.20
N ASP A 360 29.18 -17.09 0.32
CA ASP A 360 29.87 -18.04 -0.57
C ASP A 360 30.48 -19.29 0.11
N ASN A 361 30.58 -19.29 1.45
CA ASN A 361 31.00 -20.46 2.26
C ASN A 361 29.84 -21.39 2.68
N GLY A 362 28.65 -21.23 2.11
CA GLY A 362 27.58 -22.24 2.06
C GLY A 362 26.81 -22.54 3.36
N HIS A 363 27.24 -22.09 4.54
CA HIS A 363 26.68 -22.59 5.81
C HIS A 363 26.38 -21.58 6.93
N THR A 364 26.53 -20.28 6.70
CA THR A 364 26.07 -19.28 7.67
C THR A 364 25.04 -18.37 7.00
N PRO A 365 23.76 -18.42 7.43
CA PRO A 365 22.80 -17.37 7.13
C PRO A 365 23.39 -16.01 7.56
N PHE A 366 23.05 -14.94 6.85
CA PHE A 366 23.26 -13.61 7.42
C PHE A 366 22.52 -13.52 8.78
N PRO A 367 23.17 -12.94 9.80
CA PRO A 367 22.67 -12.97 11.18
C PRO A 367 21.28 -12.35 11.33
#